data_AF-A0A800LXS9-F1
#
_entry.id   AF-A0A800LXS9-F1
#
_cell.length_a   1.000
_cell.length_b   1.000
_cell.length_c   1.000
_cell.angle_alpha   90.00
_cell.angle_beta   90.00
_cell.angle_gamma   90.00
#
_symmetry.space_group_name_H-M   'P 1'
#
loop_
_entity.id
_entity.type
_entity.pdbx_description
1 polymer ?
#
loop_
_entity_poly.entity_id
_entity_poly.type
_entity_poly.pdbx_seq_one_letter_code
_entity_poly.pdbx_strand_id
1 'polypeptide(L)' 'MKAKIYISYKEGILDPQGKTVSHALDAIGIKKINSVRMGKY' A
#
# COMPACT_ATOMS: atom_id res chain seq x y z
N MET A 1 -16.04 22.05 -12.03
CA MET A 1 -16.21 20.75 -11.38
C MET A 1 -14.82 20.12 -11.20
N LYS A 2 -14.39 19.76 -9.98
CA LYS A 2 -13.11 19.06 -9.75
C LYS A 2 -13.38 17.61 -9.40
N ALA A 3 -12.93 16.70 -10.25
CA ALA A 3 -13.02 15.27 -9.98
C ALA A 3 -11.88 14.83 -9.05
N LYS A 4 -12.18 13.89 -8.15
CA LYS A 4 -11.23 13.20 -7.28
C LYS A 4 -10.98 11.83 -7.89
N ILE A 5 -9.72 11.49 -8.18
CA ILE A 5 -9.37 10.26 -8.89
C ILE A 5 -8.55 9.39 -7.95
N TYR A 6 -9.00 8.17 -7.69
CA TYR A 6 -8.27 7.21 -6.89
C TYR A 6 -7.79 6.09 -7.82
N ILE A 7 -6.50 5.78 -7.77
CA ILE A 7 -5.86 4.76 -8.60
C ILE A 7 -5.28 3.70 -7.67
N SER A 8 -5.71 2.45 -7.84
CA SER A 8 -5.21 1.30 -7.09
C SER A 8 -4.97 0.11 -8.03
N TYR A 9 -4.11 -0.81 -7.60
CA TYR A 9 -4.00 -2.11 -8.26
C TYR A 9 -5.31 -2.91 -8.13
N LYS A 10 -5.57 -3.78 -9.09
CA LYS A 10 -6.66 -4.77 -8.99
C LYS A 10 -6.32 -5.82 -7.94
N GLU A 11 -7.35 -6.51 -7.47
CA GLU A 11 -7.19 -7.69 -6.61
C GLU A 11 -6.32 -8.75 -7.31
N GLY A 12 -5.50 -9.46 -6.53
CA GLY A 12 -4.55 -10.45 -7.04
C GLY A 12 -3.29 -9.87 -7.69
N ILE A 13 -3.24 -8.57 -8.01
CA ILE A 13 -1.99 -7.95 -8.48
C ILE A 13 -1.07 -7.68 -7.28
N LEU A 14 0.17 -8.15 -7.38
CA LEU A 14 1.19 -7.87 -6.37
C LEU A 14 1.60 -6.39 -6.42
N ASP A 15 1.59 -5.75 -5.26
CA ASP A 15 2.11 -4.41 -5.06
C ASP A 15 3.51 -4.48 -4.40
N PRO A 16 4.60 -4.37 -5.17
CA PRO A 16 5.96 -4.41 -4.61
C PRO A 16 6.27 -3.20 -3.72
N GLN A 17 5.61 -2.06 -3.94
CA GLN A 17 5.81 -0.86 -3.12
C GLN A 17 5.19 -1.05 -1.74
N GLY A 18 3.93 -1.50 -1.68
CA GLY A 18 3.27 -1.88 -0.44
C GLY A 18 4.06 -2.92 0.36
N LYS A 19 4.63 -3.93 -0.30
CA LYS A 19 5.48 -4.93 0.37
C LYS A 19 6.74 -4.33 0.99
N THR A 20 7.41 -3.42 0.28
CA THR A 20 8.61 -2.74 0.78
C THR A 20 8.28 -1.88 2.00
N VAL A 21 7.17 -1.16 1.96
CA VAL A 21 6.69 -0.37 3.11
C VAL A 21 6.34 -1.27 4.29
N SER A 22 5.67 -2.39 4.05
CA SER A 22 5.37 -3.37 5.11
C SER A 22 6.65 -3.84 5.82
N HIS A 23 7.69 -4.18 5.06
CA HIS A 23 8.98 -4.58 5.65
C HIS A 23 9.63 -3.44 6.44
N ALA A 24 9.54 -2.20 5.96
CA ALA A 24 10.08 -1.05 6.68
C ALA A 24 9.33 -0.82 8.01
N LEU A 25 8.00 -0.97 8.02
CA LEU A 25 7.17 -0.85 9.22
C LEU A 25 7.52 -1.94 10.26
N ASP A 26 7.73 -3.17 9.81
CA ASP A 26 8.20 -4.25 10.67
C ASP A 26 9.59 -3.95 11.26
N ALA A 27 10.51 -3.41 10.45
CA ALA A 27 11.86 -3.06 10.88
C ALA A 27 11.91 -1.95 11.95
N ILE A 28 10.97 -1.01 11.92
CA ILE A 28 10.85 0.05 12.94
C ILE A 28 9.98 -0.36 14.15
N GLY A 29 9.60 -1.64 14.24
CA GLY A 29 8.89 -2.20 15.40
C GLY A 29 7.37 -2.03 15.36
N ILE A 30 6.79 -1.55 14.27
CA ILE A 30 5.34 -1.46 14.09
C ILE A 30 4.82 -2.82 13.64
N LYS A 31 4.26 -3.58 14.58
CA LYS A 31 3.73 -4.92 14.36
C LYS A 31 2.21 -4.90 14.15
N LYS A 32 1.65 -6.03 13.72
CA LYS A 32 0.21 -6.26 13.49
C LYS A 32 -0.37 -5.55 12.24
N ILE A 33 0.47 -5.23 11.27
CA ILE A 33 0.02 -4.81 9.94
C ILE A 33 -0.02 -6.06 9.04
N ASN A 34 -1.21 -6.46 8.61
CA ASN A 34 -1.39 -7.69 7.82
C ASN A 34 -0.98 -7.50 6.35
N SER A 35 -1.22 -6.32 5.78
CA SER A 35 -0.80 -5.98 4.41
C SER A 35 -0.83 -4.47 4.21
N VAL A 36 0.03 -3.97 3.33
CA VAL A 36 0.05 -2.56 2.91
C VAL A 36 -0.22 -2.51 1.40
N ARG A 37 -1.05 -1.55 0.99
CA ARG A 37 -1.36 -1.27 -0.43
C ARG A 37 -1.08 0.19 -0.73
N MET A 38 -0.32 0.43 -1.78
CA MET A 38 -0.02 1.74 -2.32
C MET A 38 -0.88 2.01 -3.55
N GLY A 39 -1.38 3.24 -3.63
CA GLY A 39 -2.16 3.76 -4.74
C GLY A 39 -1.84 5.24 -4.96
N LYS A 40 -2.56 5.88 -5.87
CA LYS A 40 -2.47 7.32 -6.12
C LYS A 40 -3.84 7.96 -5.92
N TYR A 41 -3.82 9.23 -5.56
CA TYR A 41 -5.00 10.08 -5.38
C TYR A 41 -4.80 11.39 -6.15
#